data_AF-A0A2S7J4M1-F1
#
_entry.id   AF-A0A2S7J4M1-F1
#
_cell.length_a   1.000
_cell.length_b   1.000
_cell.length_c   1.000
_cell.angle_alpha   90.00
_cell.angle_beta   90.00
_cell.angle_gamma   90.00
#
_symmetry.space_group_name_H-M   'P 1'
#
loop_
_entity.id
_entity.type
_entity.pdbx_description
1 polymer ?
#
loop_
_entity_poly.entity_id
_entity_poly.type
_entity_poly.pdbx_seq_one_letter_code
_entity_poly.pdbx_strand_id
1 'polypeptide(L)'
;MRWIVTVDHHGGCIGVGEDANGIPARGEPEQAAALPMDFRLHLARGEVLFEGRCGDIDADWWHGFEPLNYLWHPFHCRRLSYRRAGTQDAWRSLRP
;
A
#
# COMPACT_ATOMS: atom_id res chain seq x y z
N MET A 1 -12.08 -1.77 1.16
CA MET A 1 -10.94 -1.94 0.23
C MET A 1 -10.06 -3.06 0.76
N ARG A 2 -9.42 -3.85 -0.10
CA ARG A 2 -8.33 -4.78 0.29
C ARG A 2 -7.03 -4.01 0.50
N TRP A 3 -6.78 -3.04 -0.37
CA TRP A 3 -5.73 -2.04 -0.25
C TRP A 3 -6.12 -0.76 -0.99
N ILE A 4 -5.47 0.36 -0.65
CA ILE A 4 -5.70 1.67 -1.26
C ILE A 4 -4.46 2.56 -1.13
N VAL A 5 -4.08 3.25 -2.20
CA VAL A 5 -3.09 4.34 -2.19
C VAL A 5 -3.76 5.62 -1.73
N THR A 6 -3.18 6.23 -0.70
CA THR A 6 -3.69 7.47 -0.10
C THR A 6 -2.80 8.67 -0.37
N VAL A 7 -1.54 8.46 -0.74
CA VAL A 7 -0.58 9.54 -1.00
C VAL A 7 0.33 9.15 -2.16
N ASP A 8 0.56 10.06 -3.10
CA ASP A 8 1.62 9.94 -4.10
C ASP A 8 2.86 10.77 -3.74
N HIS A 9 3.93 10.61 -4.52
CA HIS A 9 5.17 11.36 -4.32
C HIS A 9 5.07 12.88 -4.46
N HIS A 10 3.95 13.41 -4.97
CA HIS A 10 3.65 14.84 -4.99
C HIS A 10 2.81 15.28 -3.77
N GLY A 11 2.45 14.36 -2.87
CA GLY A 11 1.62 14.61 -1.70
C GLY A 11 0.12 14.60 -1.98
N GLY A 12 -0.31 14.19 -3.18
CA GLY A 12 -1.71 14.12 -3.58
C GLY A 12 -2.40 12.83 -3.11
N CYS A 13 -3.69 12.93 -2.78
CA CYS A 13 -4.51 11.75 -2.51
C CYS A 13 -5.05 11.17 -3.82
N ILE A 14 -4.71 9.91 -4.10
CA ILE A 14 -5.22 9.20 -5.30
C ILE A 14 -6.50 8.43 -4.97
N GLY A 15 -6.57 7.76 -3.83
CA GLY A 15 -7.72 6.92 -3.47
C GLY A 15 -7.94 5.76 -4.43
N VAL A 16 -6.89 5.25 -5.09
CA VAL A 16 -6.99 4.09 -5.99
C VAL A 16 -6.59 2.82 -5.25
N GLY A 17 -7.33 1.74 -5.46
CA GLY A 17 -7.01 0.45 -4.83
C GLY A 17 -7.83 -0.68 -5.41
N GLU A 18 -7.90 -1.79 -4.67
CA GLU A 18 -8.79 -2.90 -4.97
C GLU A 18 -9.89 -3.03 -3.91
N ASP A 19 -11.11 -3.29 -4.37
CA ASP A 19 -12.25 -3.58 -3.51
C ASP A 19 -12.14 -4.98 -2.87
N ALA A 20 -13.15 -5.38 -2.09
CA ALA A 20 -13.16 -6.69 -1.42
C ALA A 20 -13.07 -7.89 -2.38
N ASN A 21 -13.48 -7.72 -3.64
CA ASN A 21 -13.50 -8.75 -4.67
C ASN A 21 -12.23 -8.75 -5.54
N GLY A 22 -11.25 -7.87 -5.25
CA GLY A 22 -10.04 -7.75 -6.04
C GLY A 22 -10.22 -6.94 -7.33
N ILE A 23 -11.28 -6.12 -7.41
CA ILE A 23 -11.55 -5.28 -8.58
C ILE A 23 -10.96 -3.88 -8.35
N PRO A 24 -10.20 -3.32 -9.32
CA PRO A 24 -9.72 -1.95 -9.23
C PRO A 24 -10.87 -0.96 -9.04
N ALA A 25 -10.77 -0.15 -7.99
CA ALA A 25 -11.81 0.78 -7.58
C ALA A 25 -11.20 2.08 -7.01
N ARG A 26 -12.02 3.14 -7.00
CA ARG A 26 -11.77 4.30 -6.16
C ARG A 26 -12.28 4.01 -4.76
N GLY A 27 -11.52 4.40 -3.75
CA GLY A 27 -11.87 4.23 -2.36
C GLY A 27 -11.87 5.55 -1.61
N GLU A 28 -12.67 5.57 -0.55
CA GLU A 28 -12.86 6.73 0.32
C GLU A 28 -11.91 6.67 1.53
N PRO A 29 -11.62 7.80 2.18
CA PRO A 29 -10.74 7.87 3.35
C PRO A 29 -11.14 6.91 4.49
N GLU A 30 -12.44 6.69 4.72
CA GLU A 30 -12.95 5.80 5.76
C GLU A 30 -12.58 4.33 5.49
N GLN A 31 -12.53 3.93 4.22
CA GLN A 31 -12.14 2.58 3.83
C GLN A 31 -10.64 2.35 4.02
N ALA A 32 -9.83 3.39 3.83
CA ALA A 32 -8.42 3.36 4.20
C ALA A 32 -8.25 3.28 5.72
N ALA A 33 -9.02 4.07 6.48
CA ALA A 33 -8.95 4.10 7.94
C ALA A 33 -9.23 2.73 8.59
N ALA A 34 -10.07 1.91 7.97
CA ALA A 34 -10.39 0.56 8.43
C ALA A 34 -9.27 -0.49 8.19
N LEU A 35 -8.26 -0.18 7.38
CA LEU A 35 -7.20 -1.13 7.04
C LEU A 35 -6.07 -1.12 8.08
N PRO A 36 -5.57 -2.29 8.50
CA PRO A 36 -4.70 -2.44 9.67
C PRO A 36 -3.24 -2.06 9.43
N MET A 37 -2.79 -1.93 8.18
CA MET A 37 -1.39 -1.69 7.85
C MET A 37 -1.23 -0.44 7.00
N ASP A 38 -0.24 0.38 7.33
CA ASP A 38 0.30 1.37 6.40
C ASP A 38 1.36 0.69 5.52
N PHE A 39 1.39 1.01 4.23
CA PHE A 39 2.44 0.58 3.29
C PHE A 39 3.10 1.77 2.60
N ARG A 40 4.33 1.56 2.16
CA ARG A 40 5.09 2.42 1.25
C ARG A 40 5.61 1.61 0.08
N LEU A 41 5.42 2.13 -1.12
CA LEU A 41 6.00 1.57 -2.34
C LEU A 41 7.17 2.43 -2.76
N HIS A 42 8.26 1.75 -3.10
CA HIS A 42 9.52 2.40 -3.40
C HIS A 42 10.00 2.08 -4.81
N LEU A 43 10.69 3.04 -5.42
CA LEU A 43 11.58 2.77 -6.55
C LEU A 43 12.74 1.85 -6.12
N ALA A 44 13.47 1.34 -7.10
CA ALA A 44 14.62 0.45 -6.87
C ALA A 44 15.67 1.06 -5.93
N ARG A 45 15.89 2.38 -6.01
CA ARG A 45 16.89 3.10 -5.21
C ARG A 45 16.37 3.50 -3.82
N GLY A 46 15.10 3.25 -3.52
CA GLY A 46 14.50 3.40 -2.18
C GLY A 46 13.62 4.63 -2.01
N GLU A 47 13.50 5.50 -3.00
CA GLU A 47 12.59 6.66 -2.98
C GLU A 47 11.14 6.17 -2.86
N VAL A 48 10.37 6.79 -1.96
CA VAL A 48 8.94 6.50 -1.80
C VAL A 48 8.18 7.13 -2.97
N LEU A 49 7.38 6.34 -3.65
CA LEU A 49 6.53 6.81 -4.74
C LEU A 49 5.06 6.89 -4.35
N PHE A 50 4.61 5.96 -3.49
CA PHE A 50 3.25 5.91 -2.98
C PHE A 50 3.21 5.46 -1.53
N GLU A 51 2.26 5.99 -0.78
CA GLU A 51 1.87 5.51 0.54
C GLU A 51 0.38 5.12 0.50
N GLY A 52 0.01 4.17 1.34
CA GLY A 52 -1.36 3.69 1.38
C GLY A 52 -1.62 2.76 2.55
N ARG A 53 -2.77 2.10 2.51
CA ARG A 53 -3.15 1.09 3.49
C ARG A 53 -3.58 -0.21 2.85
N CYS A 54 -3.35 -1.32 3.55
CA CYS A 54 -3.63 -2.66 3.06
C CYS A 54 -4.06 -3.59 4.20
N GLY A 55 -4.48 -4.81 3.82
CA GLY A 55 -4.79 -5.89 4.75
C GLY A 55 -3.62 -6.27 5.67
N ASP A 56 -3.87 -7.19 6.60
CA ASP A 56 -2.88 -7.58 7.60
C ASP A 56 -1.77 -8.44 6.97
N ILE A 57 -0.65 -7.81 6.63
CA ILE A 57 0.52 -8.47 6.03
C ILE A 57 1.16 -9.51 6.98
N ASP A 58 1.07 -9.32 8.31
CA ASP A 58 1.62 -10.31 9.23
C ASP A 58 0.74 -11.58 9.31
N ALA A 59 -0.56 -11.45 9.04
CA ALA A 59 -1.48 -12.58 8.96
C ALA A 59 -1.45 -13.26 7.58
N ASP A 60 -1.35 -12.47 6.51
CA ASP A 60 -1.22 -12.94 5.13
C ASP A 60 -0.32 -12.00 4.33
N TRP A 61 0.87 -12.49 3.99
CA TRP A 61 1.88 -11.76 3.24
C TRP A 61 1.39 -11.31 1.85
N TRP A 62 0.38 -11.99 1.29
CA TRP A 62 -0.20 -11.66 0.00
C TRP A 62 -0.75 -10.24 -0.06
N HIS A 63 -1.29 -9.73 1.06
CA HIS A 63 -1.79 -8.35 1.15
C HIS A 63 -0.73 -7.29 0.87
N GLY A 64 0.55 -7.61 1.11
CA GLY A 64 1.66 -6.73 0.75
C GLY A 64 2.01 -6.79 -0.74
N PHE A 65 1.76 -7.92 -1.40
CA PHE A 65 2.05 -8.09 -2.81
C PHE A 65 1.00 -7.48 -3.72
N GLU A 66 -0.27 -7.45 -3.32
CA GLU A 66 -1.38 -6.86 -4.10
C GLU A 66 -1.08 -5.42 -4.59
N PRO A 67 -0.81 -4.43 -3.71
CA PRO A 67 -0.50 -3.07 -4.14
C PRO A 67 0.82 -2.97 -4.92
N LEU A 68 1.83 -3.79 -4.54
CA LEU A 68 3.12 -3.80 -5.22
C LEU A 68 2.98 -4.29 -6.66
N ASN A 69 2.24 -5.38 -6.88
CA ASN A 69 2.04 -5.98 -8.20
C ASN A 69 1.29 -5.03 -9.15
N TYR A 70 0.23 -4.39 -8.65
CA TYR A 70 -0.55 -3.42 -9.43
C TYR A 70 0.30 -2.23 -9.91
N LEU A 71 1.19 -1.72 -9.05
CA LEU A 71 2.00 -0.53 -9.33
C LEU A 71 3.41 -0.84 -9.86
N TRP A 72 3.76 -2.13 -9.97
CA TRP A 72 5.08 -2.58 -10.44
C TRP A 72 5.33 -2.17 -11.89
N HIS A 73 4.41 -2.50 -12.80
CA HIS A 73 4.59 -2.21 -14.22
C HIS A 73 4.35 -0.74 -14.58
N PRO A 74 3.26 -0.10 -14.11
CA PRO A 74 2.95 1.26 -14.54
C PRO A 74 3.92 2.31 -13.97
N PHE A 75 4.47 2.06 -12.77
CA PHE A 75 5.27 3.05 -12.04
C PHE A 75 6.65 2.55 -11.61
N HIS A 76 7.02 1.33 -12.00
CA HIS A 76 8.31 0.74 -11.65
C HIS A 76 8.58 0.66 -10.13
N CYS A 77 7.54 0.55 -9.32
CA CYS A 77 7.69 0.22 -7.90
C CYS A 77 8.36 -1.15 -7.76
N ARG A 78 9.43 -1.26 -6.96
CA ARG A 78 10.22 -2.49 -6.82
C ARG A 78 10.25 -3.07 -5.41
N ARG A 79 9.89 -2.27 -4.41
CA ARG A 79 9.98 -2.67 -3.00
C ARG A 79 8.75 -2.16 -2.26
N LEU A 80 8.34 -2.91 -1.25
CA LEU A 80 7.32 -2.49 -0.30
C LEU A 80 7.91 -2.48 1.11
N SER A 81 7.60 -1.44 1.87
CA SER A 81 7.73 -1.47 3.33
C SER A 81 6.37 -1.26 3.99
N TYR A 82 6.18 -1.80 5.19
CA TYR A 82 4.92 -1.76 5.92
C TYR A 82 5.12 -1.60 7.42
N ARG A 83 4.06 -1.18 8.11
CA ARG A 83 3.95 -1.18 9.58
C ARG A 83 2.49 -1.18 10.00
N ARG A 84 2.22 -1.41 11.28
CA ARG A 84 0.87 -1.29 11.84
C ARG A 84 0.35 0.14 11.70
N ALA A 85 -0.85 0.29 11.18
CA ALA A 85 -1.48 1.58 10.99
C ALA A 85 -1.65 2.30 12.33
N GLY A 86 -1.39 3.61 12.34
CA GLY A 86 -1.55 4.45 13.54
C GLY A 86 -0.47 4.26 14.61
N THR A 87 0.58 3.49 14.31
CA THR A 87 1.74 3.31 15.19
C THR A 87 2.93 4.15 14.74
N GLN A 88 3.90 4.32 15.65
CA GLN A 88 5.21 4.88 15.33
C GLN A 88 6.25 3.77 15.10
N ASP A 89 5.82 2.54 14.86
CA ASP A 89 6.71 1.42 14.63
C ASP A 89 7.61 1.66 13.43
N ALA A 90 8.79 1.04 13.48
CA ALA A 90 9.73 1.06 12.37
C ALA A 90 9.14 0.36 11.15
N TRP A 91 9.38 0.92 9.97
CA TRP A 91 8.99 0.31 8.71
C TRP A 91 9.74 -1.00 8.48
N ARG A 92 8.99 -2.07 8.25
CA ARG A 92 9.51 -3.39 7.91
C ARG A 92 9.50 -3.54 6.39
N SER A 93 10.59 -4.02 5.80
CA SER A 93 10.56 -4.38 4.38
C SER A 93 9.79 -5.67 4.18
N LEU A 94 8.92 -5.71 3.18
CA LEU A 94 8.38 -6.96 2.66
C LEU A 94 9.53 -7.74 2.04
N ARG A 95 9.79 -8.93 2.57
CA ARG A 95 10.77 -9.87 2.05
C ARG A 95 9.97 -11.04 1.44
N PRO A 96 10.36 -11.54 0.25
CA PRO A 96 9.84 -12.80 -0.27
C PRO A 96 10.13 -13.96 0.70
#